data_AF-A0A7S3UJT7-F1
#
_entry.id   AF-A0A7S3UJT7-F1
#
_cell.length_a   1.000
_cell.length_b   1.000
_cell.length_c   1.000
_cell.angle_alpha   90.00
_cell.angle_beta   90.00
_cell.angle_gamma   90.00
#
_symmetry.space_group_name_H-M   'P 1'
#
loop_
_entity.id
_entity.type
_entity.pdbx_description
1 polymer ?
#
loop_
_entity_poly.entity_id
_entity_poly.type
_entity_poly.pdbx_seq_one_letter_code
_entity_poly.pdbx_strand_id
1 'polypeptide(L)'
;MDGMRGNPVVVLSAMGKTTNMLLTAADSALKGTVDISPIVDFTRGIAEGLGIEVPQSVEELFQQLSKVLTGISLLEDVTPRIQDFIVSFGERISVRVLSEFFQTQGITAKPTDAWEL
;
A
#
# COMPACT_ATOMS: atom_id res chain seq x y z
N MET A 1 -11.93 12.51 30.85
CA MET A 1 -11.12 11.56 30.06
C MET A 1 -9.84 12.29 29.75
N ASP A 2 -8.76 11.91 30.43
CA ASP A 2 -7.48 12.61 30.41
C ASP A 2 -6.84 12.40 29.04
N GLY A 3 -6.63 13.50 28.32
CA GLY A 3 -6.18 13.51 26.94
C GLY A 3 -4.75 12.98 26.85
N MET A 4 -4.48 12.13 25.85
CA MET A 4 -3.12 11.80 25.45
C MET A 4 -2.37 13.10 25.11
N ARG A 5 -1.62 13.64 26.07
CA ARG A 5 -0.63 14.69 25.86
C ARG A 5 0.59 14.06 25.21
N GLY A 6 0.57 13.96 23.89
CA GLY A 6 1.71 13.53 23.09
C GLY A 6 1.39 13.59 21.60
N ASN A 7 2.42 13.69 20.77
CA ASN A 7 2.34 13.45 19.33
C ASN A 7 2.74 11.99 19.09
N PRO A 8 1.81 11.01 19.19
CA PRO A 8 2.15 9.60 19.06
C PRO A 8 2.63 9.28 17.65
N VAL A 9 3.55 8.31 17.56
CA VAL A 9 3.93 7.68 16.29
C VAL A 9 3.20 6.36 16.18
N VAL A 10 2.50 6.17 15.06
CA VAL A 10 1.79 4.93 14.73
C VAL A 10 2.61 4.18 13.70
N VAL A 11 2.95 2.92 13.99
CA VAL A 11 3.67 2.02 13.06
C VAL A 11 2.66 1.01 12.54
N LEU A 12 2.60 0.86 11.21
CA LEU A 12 1.66 -0.02 10.54
C LEU A 12 2.38 -1.09 9.72
N SER A 13 1.78 -2.28 9.68
CA SER A 13 2.08 -3.30 8.69
C SER A 13 1.11 -3.18 7.50
N ALA A 14 1.36 -3.95 6.44
CA ALA A 14 0.41 -4.11 5.34
C ALA A 14 -0.96 -4.60 5.84
N MET A 15 -2.03 -4.17 5.15
CA MET A 15 -3.41 -4.42 5.59
C MET A 15 -3.89 -5.84 5.23
N GLY A 16 -4.14 -6.66 6.24
CA GLY A 16 -4.74 -7.98 6.05
C GLY A 16 -3.86 -8.90 5.20
N LYS A 17 -4.35 -9.30 4.02
CA LYS A 17 -3.65 -10.25 3.12
C LYS A 17 -2.84 -9.57 2.00
N THR A 18 -2.66 -8.25 2.02
CA THR A 18 -2.02 -7.53 0.91
C THR A 18 -0.60 -8.00 0.61
N THR A 19 0.21 -8.34 1.61
CA THR A 19 1.56 -8.91 1.38
C THR A 19 1.50 -10.17 0.50
N ASN A 20 0.57 -11.08 0.78
CA ASN A 20 0.42 -12.30 -0.01
C ASN A 20 -0.10 -12.01 -1.42
N MET A 21 -1.00 -11.03 -1.57
CA MET A 21 -1.49 -10.59 -2.89
C MET A 21 -0.37 -10.00 -3.74
N LEU A 22 0.50 -9.20 -3.14
CA LEU A 22 1.66 -8.58 -3.79
C LEU A 22 2.68 -9.63 -4.25
N LEU A 23 2.99 -10.61 -3.41
CA LEU A 23 3.85 -11.74 -3.78
C LEU A 23 3.24 -12.58 -4.91
N THR A 24 1.94 -12.87 -4.83
CA THR A 24 1.22 -13.61 -5.88
C THR A 24 1.21 -12.84 -7.21
N ALA A 25 1.07 -11.52 -7.17
CA ALA A 25 1.13 -10.67 -8.34
C ALA A 25 2.53 -10.68 -8.98
N ALA A 26 3.60 -10.68 -8.16
CA ALA A 26 4.97 -10.82 -8.66
C ALA A 26 5.21 -12.18 -9.32
N ASP A 27 4.76 -13.28 -8.70
CA ASP A 27 4.85 -14.63 -9.25
C ASP A 27 4.04 -14.80 -10.55
N SER A 28 2.93 -14.08 -10.68
CA SER A 28 2.11 -14.08 -11.90
C SER A 28 2.76 -13.24 -13.00
N ALA A 29 3.37 -12.12 -12.63
CA ALA A 29 4.12 -11.27 -13.56
C ALA A 29 5.29 -12.04 -14.17
N LEU A 30 6.03 -12.84 -13.39
CA LEU A 30 7.06 -13.75 -13.91
C LEU A 30 6.55 -14.72 -14.98
N LYS A 31 5.24 -15.01 -14.99
CA LYS A 31 4.58 -15.91 -15.97
C LYS A 31 3.90 -15.12 -17.09
N GLY A 32 4.19 -13.83 -17.23
CA GLY A 32 3.65 -12.96 -18.26
C GLY A 32 2.28 -12.33 -17.95
N THR A 33 1.77 -12.48 -16.73
CA THR A 33 0.44 -11.95 -16.35
C THR A 33 0.55 -10.84 -15.31
N VAL A 34 0.16 -9.63 -15.68
CA VAL A 34 0.13 -8.46 -14.77
C VAL A 34 -1.31 -8.17 -14.38
N ASP A 35 -1.61 -8.33 -13.09
CA ASP A 35 -2.91 -7.99 -12.52
C ASP A 35 -2.74 -7.41 -11.11
N ILE A 36 -3.25 -6.19 -10.92
CA ILE A 36 -3.27 -5.50 -9.63
C ILE A 36 -4.69 -5.37 -9.06
N SER A 37 -5.71 -5.82 -9.79
CA SER A 37 -7.11 -5.68 -9.39
C SER A 37 -7.40 -6.24 -7.99
N PRO A 38 -6.81 -7.37 -7.52
CA PRO A 38 -7.09 -7.85 -6.16
C PRO A 38 -6.61 -6.90 -5.07
N ILE A 39 -5.48 -6.22 -5.30
CA ILE A 39 -4.92 -5.23 -4.35
C ILE A 39 -5.78 -3.96 -4.37
N VAL A 40 -6.17 -3.50 -5.56
CA VAL A 40 -7.01 -2.31 -5.74
C VAL A 40 -8.38 -2.51 -5.11
N ASP A 41 -9.05 -3.62 -5.42
CA ASP A 41 -10.40 -3.92 -4.92
C ASP A 41 -10.41 -4.10 -3.41
N PHE A 42 -9.41 -4.79 -2.86
CA PHE A 42 -9.25 -4.91 -1.42
C PHE A 42 -9.09 -3.53 -0.76
N THR A 43 -8.22 -2.69 -1.31
CA THR A 43 -7.97 -1.35 -0.76
C THR A 43 -9.22 -0.46 -0.84
N ARG A 44 -9.94 -0.51 -1.96
CA ARG A 44 -11.21 0.22 -2.16
C ARG A 44 -12.29 -0.24 -1.19
N GLY A 45 -12.42 -1.54 -0.97
CA GLY A 45 -13.36 -2.09 0.02
C GLY A 45 -13.06 -1.62 1.45
N ILE A 46 -11.78 -1.46 1.81
CA ILE A 46 -11.43 -0.86 3.11
C ILE A 46 -11.74 0.63 3.15
N ALA A 47 -11.40 1.39 2.10
CA ALA A 47 -11.71 2.82 2.03
C ALA A 47 -13.23 3.06 2.18
N GLU A 48 -14.04 2.28 1.45
CA GLU A 48 -15.51 2.30 1.56
C GLU A 48 -15.97 1.98 2.99
N GLY A 49 -15.45 0.92 3.61
CA GLY A 49 -15.78 0.55 4.98
C GLY A 49 -15.39 1.59 6.03
N LEU A 50 -14.39 2.42 5.74
CA LEU A 50 -13.97 3.56 6.56
C LEU A 50 -14.72 4.86 6.21
N GLY A 51 -15.56 4.86 5.17
CA GLY A 51 -16.27 6.04 4.70
C GLY A 51 -15.36 7.11 4.10
N ILE A 52 -14.25 6.71 3.48
CA ILE A 52 -13.28 7.60 2.82
C ILE A 52 -13.14 7.27 1.34
N GLU A 53 -12.70 8.24 0.55
CA GLU A 53 -12.22 7.98 -0.80
C GLU A 53 -10.77 7.45 -0.75
N VAL A 54 -10.38 6.69 -1.78
CA VAL A 54 -8.98 6.26 -1.91
C VAL A 54 -8.11 7.50 -2.17
N PRO A 55 -7.08 7.77 -1.36
CA PRO A 55 -6.23 8.94 -1.55
C PRO A 55 -5.53 8.92 -2.91
N GLN A 56 -5.36 10.09 -3.53
CA GLN A 56 -4.60 10.22 -4.79
C GLN A 56 -3.19 9.61 -4.70
N SER A 57 -2.54 9.74 -3.54
CA SER A 57 -1.23 9.15 -3.28
C SER A 57 -1.23 7.61 -3.27
N VAL A 58 -2.37 6.97 -3.01
CA VAL A 58 -2.54 5.51 -3.13
C VAL A 58 -2.78 5.12 -4.59
N GLU A 59 -3.54 5.91 -5.35
CA GLU A 59 -3.70 5.69 -6.79
C GLU A 59 -2.35 5.79 -7.53
N GLU A 60 -1.47 6.71 -7.13
CA GLU A 60 -0.10 6.79 -7.62
C GLU A 60 0.74 5.55 -7.30
N LEU A 61 0.55 4.97 -6.10
CA LEU A 61 1.19 3.71 -5.71
C LEU A 61 0.70 2.54 -6.56
N PHE A 62 -0.59 2.48 -6.91
CA PHE A 62 -1.11 1.46 -7.83
C PHE A 62 -0.48 1.57 -9.22
N GLN A 63 -0.37 2.79 -9.74
CA GLN A 63 0.31 3.03 -11.02
C GLN A 63 1.78 2.61 -10.97
N GLN A 64 2.48 2.91 -9.88
CA GLN A 64 3.87 2.51 -9.70
C GLN A 64 4.00 0.97 -9.59
N LEU A 65 3.14 0.31 -8.82
CA LEU A 65 3.10 -1.15 -8.70
C LEU A 65 2.87 -1.81 -10.05
N SER A 66 1.90 -1.34 -10.83
CA SER A 66 1.60 -1.84 -12.17
C SER A 66 2.81 -1.74 -13.10
N LYS A 67 3.54 -0.61 -13.07
CA LYS A 67 4.78 -0.43 -13.86
C LYS A 67 5.87 -1.42 -13.46
N VAL A 68 6.06 -1.65 -12.15
CA VAL A 68 7.06 -2.61 -11.65
C VAL A 68 6.73 -4.03 -12.10
N LEU A 69 5.48 -4.46 -11.93
CA LEU A 69 5.03 -5.78 -12.36
C LEU A 69 5.12 -5.96 -13.87
N THR A 70 4.83 -4.92 -14.66
CA THR A 70 5.05 -4.92 -16.11
C THR A 70 6.52 -5.12 -16.45
N GLY A 71 7.43 -4.44 -15.75
CA GLY A 71 8.88 -4.66 -15.93
C GLY A 71 9.29 -6.11 -15.68
N ILE A 72 8.78 -6.73 -14.61
CA ILE A 72 9.02 -8.15 -14.29
C ILE A 72 8.49 -9.06 -15.40
N SER A 73 7.28 -8.77 -15.90
CA SER A 73 6.67 -9.56 -16.98
C SER A 73 7.42 -9.46 -18.31
N LEU A 74 8.18 -8.38 -18.55
CA LEU A 74 8.97 -8.22 -19.77
C LEU A 74 10.37 -8.82 -19.66
N LEU A 75 10.94 -8.78 -18.45
CA LEU A 75 12.31 -9.24 -18.19
C LEU A 75 12.37 -10.69 -17.72
N GLU A 76 11.24 -11.24 -17.26
CA GLU A 76 11.13 -12.58 -16.67
C GLU A 76 12.10 -12.81 -15.48
N ASP A 77 12.43 -11.73 -14.76
CA ASP A 77 13.36 -11.74 -13.64
C ASP A 77 12.82 -10.95 -12.44
N VAL A 78 13.05 -11.50 -11.24
CA VAL A 78 12.78 -10.83 -9.97
C VAL A 78 13.93 -11.09 -9.01
N THR A 79 14.62 -10.02 -8.66
CA THR A 79 15.66 -10.09 -7.63
C THR A 79 15.04 -9.96 -6.23
N PRO A 80 15.70 -10.43 -5.15
CA PRO A 80 15.23 -10.21 -3.79
C PRO A 80 14.94 -8.74 -3.47
N ARG A 81 15.76 -7.82 -4.01
CA ARG A 81 15.54 -6.38 -3.86
C ARG A 81 14.24 -5.90 -4.51
N ILE A 82 13.90 -6.43 -5.69
CA ILE A 82 12.65 -6.09 -6.37
C ILE A 82 11.47 -6.68 -5.59
N GLN A 83 11.60 -7.91 -5.08
CA GLN A 83 10.58 -8.54 -4.25
C GLN A 83 10.30 -7.74 -2.97
N ASP A 84 11.34 -7.30 -2.26
CA ASP A 84 11.21 -6.43 -1.08
C ASP A 84 10.51 -5.11 -1.44
N PHE A 85 10.88 -4.52 -2.59
CA PHE A 85 10.24 -3.30 -3.07
C PHE A 85 8.73 -3.51 -3.35
N ILE A 86 8.34 -4.63 -3.96
CA ILE A 86 6.94 -4.98 -4.20
C ILE A 86 6.17 -5.12 -2.88
N VAL A 87 6.72 -5.85 -1.91
CA VAL A 87 6.06 -6.04 -0.61
C VAL A 87 5.89 -4.71 0.14
N SER A 88 6.83 -3.77 0.01
CA SER A 88 6.76 -2.46 0.65
C SER A 88 5.52 -1.64 0.26
N PHE A 89 4.90 -1.90 -0.91
CA PHE A 89 3.68 -1.21 -1.33
C PHE A 89 2.54 -1.41 -0.33
N GLY A 90 2.44 -2.59 0.29
CA GLY A 90 1.36 -2.88 1.23
C GLY A 90 1.37 -1.94 2.44
N GLU A 91 2.55 -1.68 3.00
CA GLU A 91 2.72 -0.78 4.13
C GLU A 91 2.52 0.68 3.73
N ARG A 92 3.08 1.11 2.59
CA ARG A 92 2.92 2.48 2.07
C ARG A 92 1.45 2.83 1.81
N ILE A 93 0.69 1.87 1.27
CA ILE A 93 -0.75 2.01 1.07
C ILE A 93 -1.46 2.12 2.43
N SER A 94 -1.14 1.22 3.37
CA SER A 94 -1.78 1.21 4.70
C SER A 94 -1.65 2.52 5.46
N VAL A 95 -0.45 3.11 5.42
CA VAL A 95 -0.14 4.37 6.09
C VAL A 95 -0.93 5.53 5.49
N ARG A 96 -1.08 5.57 4.17
CA ARG A 96 -1.85 6.61 3.47
C ARG A 96 -3.36 6.46 3.70
N VAL A 97 -3.89 5.24 3.65
CA VAL A 97 -5.32 4.97 3.93
C VAL A 97 -5.68 5.35 5.36
N LEU A 98 -4.89 4.94 6.36
CA LEU A 98 -5.18 5.29 7.75
C LEU A 98 -5.02 6.79 8.02
N SER A 99 -4.00 7.42 7.42
CA SER A 99 -3.79 8.86 7.56
C SER A 99 -4.95 9.67 6.97
N GLU A 100 -5.54 9.23 5.86
CA GLU A 100 -6.74 9.84 5.30
C GLU A 100 -7.92 9.71 6.24
N PHE A 101 -8.16 8.50 6.77
CA PHE A 101 -9.22 8.29 7.76
C PHE A 101 -9.06 9.18 8.99
N PHE A 102 -7.85 9.31 9.54
CA PHE A 102 -7.63 10.23 10.66
C PHE A 102 -7.95 11.68 10.32
N GLN A 103 -7.59 12.14 9.12
CA GLN A 103 -7.93 13.49 8.67
C GLN A 103 -9.45 13.71 8.57
N THR A 104 -10.22 12.71 8.10
CA THR A 104 -11.69 12.82 8.08
C THR A 104 -12.30 12.83 9.49
N GLN A 105 -11.60 12.29 10.48
CA GLN A 105 -11.97 12.38 11.90
C GLN A 105 -11.44 13.67 12.59
N GLY A 106 -10.83 14.59 11.85
CA GLY A 106 -10.26 15.83 12.41
C GLY A 106 -8.94 15.63 13.17
N ILE A 107 -8.30 14.47 13.02
CA ILE A 107 -6.99 14.15 13.61
C ILE A 107 -5.91 14.46 12.57
N THR A 108 -5.02 15.40 12.87
CA THR A 108 -3.87 15.68 12.00
C THR A 108 -2.92 14.48 12.01
N ALA A 109 -2.85 13.78 10.87
CA ALA A 109 -1.95 12.68 10.63
C ALA A 109 -1.13 12.95 9.37
N LYS A 110 0.18 12.67 9.44
CA LYS A 110 1.09 12.77 8.29
C LYS A 110 1.59 11.36 7.96
N PRO A 111 1.35 10.84 6.73
CA PRO A 111 1.94 9.58 6.31
C PRO A 111 3.46 9.76 6.15
N THR A 112 4.26 8.79 6.56
CA THR A 112 5.73 8.83 6.40
C THR A 112 6.25 7.44 6.04
N ASP A 113 7.05 7.38 4.98
CA ASP A 113 7.71 6.14 4.57
C ASP A 113 9.03 5.99 5.38
N ALA A 114 9.33 4.80 5.89
CA ALA A 114 10.41 4.61 6.87
C ALA A 114 11.82 4.96 6.35
N TRP A 115 12.03 4.95 5.03
CA TRP A 115 13.30 5.33 4.40
C TRP A 115 13.47 6.84 4.20
N GLU A 116 12.46 7.66 4.53
CA GLU A 116 12.51 9.13 4.48
C GLU A 116 12.79 9.76 5.86
N LEU A 117 12.95 8.93 6.89
CA LEU A 117 13.23 9.32 8.27
C LEU A 117 14.72 9.52 8.55
#